data_AF-A0A0E9MLS9-F1
#
_entry.id   AF-A0A0E9MLS9-F1
#
_cell.length_a   1.000
_cell.length_b   1.000
_cell.length_c   1.000
_cell.angle_alpha   90.00
_cell.angle_beta   90.00
_cell.angle_gamma   90.00
#
_symmetry.space_group_name_H-M   'P 1'
#
loop_
_entity.id
_entity.type
_entity.pdbx_description
1 polymer ?
#
loop_
_entity_poly.entity_id
_entity_poly.type
_entity_poly.pdbx_seq_one_letter_code
_entity_poly.pdbx_strand_id
1 'polypeptide(L)'
;MTDPASYQVHHNGPLKPEIIKFLNDLRVSKNWTYKALGDRLGISQAFAHNLLNKKGNISTSTYMTRVARGIERLQAGDTAKPEEAPVEGDTIAMRDHAYHLRDDLQVVLRLPADLTEREAQRLSLFIQSLAQ
;
A
#
# COMPACT_ATOMS: atom_id res chain seq x y z
N MET A 1 -21.38 3.50 2.66
CA MET A 1 -19.93 3.78 2.61
C MET A 1 -19.62 4.68 3.79
N THR A 2 -18.87 4.20 4.76
CA THR A 2 -18.45 5.01 5.92
C THR A 2 -17.32 5.94 5.48
N ASP A 3 -17.33 7.18 5.98
CA ASP A 3 -16.29 8.16 5.72
C ASP A 3 -14.93 7.64 6.26
N PRO A 4 -13.90 7.44 5.42
CA PRO A 4 -12.59 6.95 5.88
C PRO A 4 -11.97 7.79 6.99
N ALA A 5 -12.27 9.09 7.04
CA ALA A 5 -11.78 9.99 8.09
C ALA A 5 -12.37 9.67 9.48
N SER A 6 -13.49 8.93 9.56
CA SER A 6 -14.16 8.60 10.83
C SER A 6 -13.31 7.72 11.75
N TYR A 7 -12.32 7.01 11.21
CA TYR A 7 -11.40 6.15 11.94
C TYR A 7 -10.12 6.87 12.39
N GLN A 8 -9.91 8.13 11.96
CA GLN A 8 -8.76 8.94 12.33
C GLN A 8 -9.10 9.90 13.47
N VAL A 9 -8.08 10.31 14.22
CA VAL A 9 -8.23 11.36 15.26
C VAL A 9 -8.48 12.73 14.62
N HIS A 10 -7.80 13.00 13.52
CA HIS A 10 -7.97 14.18 12.66
C HIS A 10 -7.60 13.80 11.22
N HIS A 11 -7.98 14.62 10.25
CA HIS A 11 -7.65 14.40 8.84
C HIS A 11 -6.13 14.25 8.64
N ASN A 12 -5.71 13.21 7.91
CA ASN A 12 -4.31 12.79 7.74
C ASN A 12 -3.56 12.46 9.05
N GLY A 13 -4.29 12.24 10.14
CA GLY A 13 -3.76 11.93 11.45
C GLY A 13 -3.64 10.42 11.72
N PRO A 14 -3.24 10.04 12.94
CA PRO A 14 -3.21 8.64 13.36
C PRO A 14 -4.63 8.08 13.51
N LEU A 15 -4.73 6.75 13.51
CA LEU A 15 -5.98 6.07 13.84
C LEU A 15 -6.42 6.35 15.28
N LYS A 16 -7.74 6.35 15.48
CA LYS A 16 -8.34 6.44 16.81
C LYS A 16 -7.82 5.29 17.71
N PRO A 17 -7.55 5.56 19.00
CA PRO A 17 -7.04 4.55 19.93
C PRO A 17 -7.92 3.29 20.01
N GLU A 18 -9.24 3.46 19.90
CA GLU A 18 -10.22 2.38 19.92
C GLU A 18 -10.02 1.39 18.76
N ILE A 19 -9.70 1.91 17.56
CA ILE A 19 -9.45 1.11 16.37
C ILE A 19 -8.11 0.39 16.48
N ILE A 20 -7.08 1.06 16.99
CA ILE A 20 -5.78 0.44 17.25
C ILE A 20 -5.93 -0.73 18.23
N LYS A 21 -6.68 -0.52 19.31
CA LYS A 21 -6.97 -1.56 20.30
C LYS A 21 -7.71 -2.73 19.66
N PHE A 22 -8.79 -2.46 18.93
CA PHE A 22 -9.55 -3.48 18.19
C PHE A 22 -8.65 -4.32 17.27
N LEU A 23 -7.82 -3.68 16.44
CA LEU A 23 -6.92 -4.39 15.52
C LEU A 23 -5.88 -5.22 16.26
N ASN A 24 -5.37 -4.74 17.40
CA ASN A 24 -4.40 -5.50 18.19
C ASN A 24 -5.06 -6.70 18.90
N ASP A 25 -6.24 -6.54 19.49
CA ASP A 25 -7.00 -7.61 20.15
C ASP A 25 -7.40 -8.70 19.13
N LEU A 26 -7.82 -8.29 17.93
CA LEU A 26 -8.13 -9.20 16.84
C LEU A 26 -6.88 -9.97 16.38
N ARG A 27 -5.75 -9.28 16.24
CA ARG A 27 -4.46 -9.90 15.88
C ARG A 27 -4.03 -10.93 16.91
N VAL A 28 -4.13 -10.62 18.21
CA VAL A 28 -3.75 -11.53 19.29
C VAL A 28 -4.70 -12.72 19.37
N SER A 29 -6.01 -12.49 19.34
CA SER A 29 -7.03 -13.56 19.43
C SER A 29 -6.98 -14.55 18.27
N LYS A 30 -6.63 -14.09 17.06
CA LYS A 30 -6.48 -14.94 15.87
C LYS A 30 -5.04 -15.40 15.62
N ASN A 31 -4.10 -15.08 16.52
CA ASN A 31 -2.67 -15.36 16.40
C ASN A 31 -2.06 -14.90 15.05
N TRP A 32 -2.45 -13.71 14.60
CA TRP A 32 -1.99 -13.16 13.32
C TRP A 32 -0.65 -12.44 13.44
N THR A 33 0.20 -12.64 12.44
CA THR A 33 1.39 -11.81 12.24
C THR A 33 1.01 -10.44 11.71
N TYR A 34 1.90 -9.45 11.82
CA TYR A 34 1.69 -8.14 11.20
C TYR A 34 1.49 -8.23 9.68
N LYS A 35 2.10 -9.23 9.02
CA LYS A 35 1.87 -9.54 7.61
C LYS A 35 0.43 -9.99 7.37
N ALA A 36 -0.04 -10.97 8.13
CA ALA A 36 -1.40 -11.49 7.99
C ALA A 36 -2.49 -10.43 8.27
N LEU A 37 -2.23 -9.51 9.20
CA LEU A 37 -3.09 -8.35 9.45
C LEU A 37 -3.01 -7.34 8.29
N GLY A 38 -1.80 -7.05 7.81
CA GLY A 38 -1.58 -6.16 6.67
C GLY A 38 -2.30 -6.64 5.41
N ASP A 39 -2.19 -7.92 5.08
CA ASP A 39 -2.86 -8.54 3.94
C ASP A 39 -4.39 -8.39 4.00
N ARG A 40 -4.98 -8.42 5.21
CA ARG A 40 -6.43 -8.25 5.43
C ARG A 40 -6.88 -6.80 5.34
N LEU A 41 -6.01 -5.87 5.74
CA LEU A 41 -6.23 -4.43 5.64
C LEU A 41 -5.82 -3.85 4.28
N GLY A 42 -5.21 -4.66 3.39
CA GLY A 42 -4.70 -4.21 2.10
C GLY A 42 -3.47 -3.31 2.19
N ILE A 43 -2.61 -3.54 3.19
CA ILE A 43 -1.41 -2.75 3.48
C ILE A 43 -0.18 -3.63 3.72
N SER A 44 1.02 -3.06 3.64
CA SER A 44 2.26 -3.80 3.89
C SER A 44 2.43 -4.16 5.37
N GLN A 45 3.21 -5.22 5.64
CA GLN A 45 3.60 -5.63 7.00
C GLN A 45 4.23 -4.48 7.80
N ALA A 46 5.16 -3.74 7.18
CA ALA A 46 5.83 -2.62 7.83
C ALA A 46 4.83 -1.51 8.18
N PHE A 47 3.85 -1.27 7.30
CA PHE A 47 2.80 -0.28 7.55
C PHE A 47 1.87 -0.73 8.68
N ALA A 48 1.43 -1.99 8.70
CA ALA A 48 0.63 -2.55 9.80
C ALA A 48 1.36 -2.47 11.16
N HIS A 49 2.67 -2.74 11.17
CA HIS A 49 3.49 -2.58 12.37
C HIS A 49 3.56 -1.12 12.83
N ASN A 50 3.79 -0.17 11.91
CA ASN A 50 3.87 1.26 12.26
C ASN A 50 2.52 1.84 12.69
N LEU A 51 1.43 1.38 12.09
CA LEU A 51 0.05 1.76 12.42
C LEU A 51 -0.28 1.40 13.87
N LEU A 52 0.08 0.18 14.30
CA LEU A 52 -0.20 -0.32 15.64
C LEU A 52 0.76 0.23 16.71
N ASN A 53 2.06 0.33 16.38
CA ASN A 53 3.10 0.55 17.41
C ASN A 53 3.64 1.98 17.45
N LYS A 54 3.61 2.73 16.33
CA LYS A 54 4.29 4.03 16.22
C LYS A 54 3.35 5.23 16.12
N LYS A 55 2.02 5.02 16.25
CA LYS A 55 1.00 6.07 15.99
C LYS A 55 1.27 6.80 14.67
N GLY A 56 1.65 6.06 13.63
CA GLY A 56 1.99 6.64 12.35
C GLY A 56 0.80 7.36 11.71
N ASN A 57 1.05 8.54 11.16
CA ASN A 57 0.04 9.26 10.38
C ASN A 57 -0.30 8.47 9.11
N ILE A 58 -1.58 8.44 8.76
CA ILE A 58 -2.07 7.80 7.53
C ILE A 58 -2.75 8.85 6.67
N SER A 59 -2.40 8.91 5.38
CA SER A 59 -3.09 9.80 4.43
C SER A 59 -4.54 9.34 4.24
N THR A 60 -5.46 10.30 4.34
CA THR A 60 -6.91 10.09 4.20
C THR A 60 -7.30 9.65 2.78
N SER A 61 -6.54 10.06 1.75
CA SER A 61 -6.92 9.89 0.35
C SER A 61 -6.67 8.48 -0.21
N THR A 62 -5.46 7.93 -0.04
CA THR A 62 -5.05 6.71 -0.76
C THR A 62 -5.08 5.45 0.12
N TYR A 63 -4.59 5.56 1.35
CA TYR A 63 -4.41 4.39 2.23
C TYR A 63 -5.59 4.21 3.20
N MET A 64 -6.18 5.30 3.68
CA MET A 64 -7.26 5.24 4.67
C MET A 64 -8.52 4.58 4.11
N THR A 65 -8.87 4.78 2.83
CA THR A 65 -10.03 4.11 2.20
C THR A 65 -9.91 2.58 2.24
N ARG A 66 -8.70 2.05 2.00
CA ARG A 66 -8.43 0.60 2.05
C ARG A 66 -8.47 0.07 3.47
N VAL A 67 -7.81 0.79 4.38
CA VAL A 67 -7.76 0.43 5.80
C VAL A 67 -9.15 0.49 6.41
N ALA A 68 -9.97 1.50 6.09
CA ALA A 68 -11.36 1.64 6.52
C ALA A 68 -12.21 0.45 6.05
N ARG A 69 -12.16 0.11 4.76
CA ARG A 69 -12.87 -1.06 4.22
C ARG A 69 -12.41 -2.37 4.88
N GLY A 70 -11.10 -2.49 5.14
CA GLY A 70 -10.55 -3.63 5.88
C GLY A 70 -11.08 -3.70 7.32
N ILE A 71 -11.10 -2.57 8.03
CA ILE A 71 -11.64 -2.47 9.39
C ILE A 71 -13.12 -2.85 9.42
N GLU A 72 -13.94 -2.32 8.51
CA GLU A 72 -15.37 -2.63 8.42
C GLU A 72 -15.60 -4.14 8.25
N ARG A 73 -14.86 -4.78 7.34
CA ARG A 73 -14.96 -6.23 7.11
C ARG A 73 -14.59 -7.02 8.37
N LEU A 74 -13.49 -6.65 9.02
CA LEU A 74 -13.05 -7.31 10.24
C LEU A 74 -14.05 -7.10 11.40
N GLN A 75 -14.68 -5.93 11.49
CA GLN A 75 -15.73 -5.63 12.46
C GLN A 75 -17.02 -6.43 12.18
N ALA A 76 -17.34 -6.67 10.91
CA ALA A 76 -18.44 -7.53 10.48
C ALA A 76 -18.16 -9.04 10.67
N GLY A 77 -16.96 -9.41 11.15
CA GLY A 77 -16.56 -10.79 11.37
C GLY A 77 -16.00 -11.50 10.14
N ASP A 78 -15.91 -10.81 9.00
CA ASP A 78 -15.24 -11.32 7.81
C ASP A 78 -13.72 -11.22 7.99
N THR A 79 -13.12 -12.39 8.27
CA THR A 79 -11.67 -12.54 8.48
C THR A 79 -10.95 -13.13 7.26
N ALA A 80 -11.67 -13.32 6.15
CA ALA A 80 -11.07 -13.76 4.91
C ALA A 80 -10.09 -12.69 4.39
N LYS A 81 -8.94 -13.14 3.89
CA LYS A 81 -8.08 -12.26 3.10
C LYS A 81 -8.96 -11.73 1.96
N PRO A 82 -8.99 -10.40 1.68
CA PRO A 82 -9.60 -9.95 0.45
C PRO A 82 -9.06 -10.82 -0.69
N GLU A 83 -9.94 -11.48 -1.45
CA GLU A 83 -9.57 -11.86 -2.80
C GLU A 83 -8.98 -10.62 -3.43
N GLU A 84 -7.83 -10.77 -4.10
CA GLU A 84 -7.11 -9.69 -4.75
C GLU A 84 -8.02 -9.12 -5.84
N ALA A 85 -8.96 -8.27 -5.44
CA ALA A 85 -9.68 -7.40 -6.34
C ALA A 85 -8.58 -6.62 -7.05
N PRO A 86 -8.57 -6.62 -8.40
CA PRO A 86 -7.54 -5.97 -9.17
C PRO A 86 -7.38 -4.56 -8.64
N VAL A 87 -6.12 -4.21 -8.38
CA VAL A 87 -5.71 -3.01 -7.66
C VAL A 87 -6.26 -1.77 -8.37
N GLU A 88 -7.45 -1.29 -7.98
CA GLU A 88 -7.84 0.12 -8.16
C GLU A 88 -7.14 0.93 -7.06
N GLY A 89 -5.81 0.93 -7.08
CA GLY A 89 -5.06 2.11 -6.69
C GLY A 89 -4.52 2.66 -7.98
N ASP A 90 -4.61 3.99 -8.14
CA ASP A 90 -3.99 4.75 -9.22
C ASP A 90 -3.27 3.84 -10.19
N THR A 91 -3.98 3.42 -11.24
CA THR A 91 -3.32 2.83 -12.40
C THR A 91 -2.47 3.96 -12.94
N ILE A 92 -1.29 4.18 -12.33
CA ILE A 92 -0.21 4.94 -12.89
C ILE A 92 -0.01 4.23 -14.21
N ALA A 93 -0.49 4.85 -15.29
CA ALA A 93 -0.54 4.21 -16.59
C ALA A 93 0.89 3.78 -16.89
N MET A 94 1.16 2.48 -16.90
CA MET A 94 2.52 2.01 -17.15
C MET A 94 2.72 2.00 -18.67
N ARG A 95 3.87 2.50 -19.12
CA ARG A 95 4.29 2.44 -20.51
C ARG A 95 5.45 1.48 -20.65
N ASP A 96 5.34 0.59 -21.63
CA ASP A 96 6.41 -0.33 -21.99
C ASP A 96 7.29 0.34 -23.05
N HIS A 97 8.57 0.49 -22.73
CA HIS A 97 9.59 1.04 -23.61
C HIS A 97 10.51 -0.09 -24.06
N ALA A 98 10.36 -0.53 -25.31
CA ALA A 98 11.16 -1.60 -25.88
C ALA A 98 12.43 -1.03 -26.54
N TYR A 99 13.59 -1.49 -26.09
CA TYR A 99 14.90 -1.17 -26.64
C TYR A 99 15.47 -2.42 -27.30
N HIS A 100 15.73 -2.34 -28.61
CA HIS A 100 16.41 -3.39 -29.34
C HIS A 100 17.91 -3.11 -29.26
N LEU A 101 18.65 -3.96 -28.55
CA LEU A 101 20.10 -3.82 -28.39
C LEU A 101 20.85 -4.60 -29.47
N ARG A 102 20.28 -5.72 -29.92
CA ARG A 102 20.73 -6.58 -31.04
C ARG A 102 19.51 -7.25 -31.67
N ASP A 103 19.67 -7.87 -32.83
CA ASP A 103 18.58 -8.57 -33.54
C ASP A 103 17.86 -9.60 -32.66
N ASP A 104 18.59 -10.25 -31.75
CA ASP A 104 18.05 -11.30 -30.85
C ASP A 104 17.88 -10.82 -29.39
N LEU A 105 18.13 -9.53 -29.09
CA LEU A 105 18.11 -9.00 -27.73
C LEU A 105 17.27 -7.73 -27.61
N GLN A 106 16.06 -7.92 -27.08
CA GLN A 106 15.12 -6.86 -26.73
C GLN A 106 15.06 -6.70 -25.21
N VAL A 107 15.21 -5.46 -24.73
CA VAL A 107 15.02 -5.10 -23.33
C VAL A 107 13.78 -4.23 -23.22
N VAL A 108 12.79 -4.65 -22.43
CA VAL A 108 11.57 -3.88 -22.18
C VAL A 108 11.67 -3.23 -20.81
N LEU A 109 11.67 -1.89 -20.79
CA LEU A 109 11.59 -1.09 -19.56
C LEU A 109 10.14 -0.65 -19.35
N ARG A 110 9.54 -1.12 -18.26
CA ARG A 110 8.19 -0.69 -17.85
C ARG A 110 8.30 0.50 -16.91
N LEU A 111 7.80 1.65 -17.33
CA LEU A 111 7.90 2.91 -16.59
C LEU A 111 6.53 3.54 -16.35
N PRO A 112 6.34 4.27 -15.24
CA PRO A 112 5.20 5.17 -15.06
C PRO A 112 5.05 6.15 -16.23
N ALA A 113 3.82 6.37 -16.72
CA ALA A 113 3.52 7.39 -17.74
C ALA A 113 3.75 8.81 -17.21
N ASP A 114 3.64 8.99 -15.89
CA ASP A 114 3.83 10.26 -15.20
C ASP A 114 5.02 10.17 -14.24
N LEU A 115 6.22 10.03 -14.81
CA LEU A 115 7.47 10.06 -14.07
C LEU A 115 7.70 11.45 -13.47
N THR A 116 7.81 11.53 -12.15
CA THR A 116 8.24 12.79 -11.51
C THR A 116 9.72 13.06 -11.78
N GLU A 117 10.13 14.33 -11.72
CA GLU A 117 11.54 14.74 -11.95
C GLU A 117 12.53 13.96 -11.07
N ARG A 118 12.17 13.72 -9.81
CA ARG A 118 12.99 12.94 -8.87
C ARG A 118 13.11 11.47 -9.26
N GLU A 119 12.05 10.87 -9.78
CA GLU A 119 12.06 9.49 -10.24
C GLU A 119 12.86 9.34 -11.54
N ALA A 120 12.74 10.30 -12.45
CA ALA A 120 13.54 10.37 -13.66
C ALA A 120 15.05 10.50 -13.34
N GLN A 121 15.43 11.35 -12.38
CA GLN A 121 16.81 11.47 -11.91
C GLN A 121 17.35 10.16 -11.33
N ARG A 122 16.55 9.47 -10.49
CA ARG A 122 16.95 8.17 -9.92
C ARG A 122 17.11 7.10 -11.01
N LEU A 123 16.23 7.07 -11.99
CA LEU A 123 16.32 6.16 -13.13
C LEU A 123 17.58 6.44 -13.97
N SER A 124 17.90 7.70 -14.21
CA SER A 124 19.12 8.10 -14.92
C SER A 124 20.38 7.62 -14.22
N LEU A 125 20.47 7.79 -12.89
CA LEU A 125 21.61 7.30 -12.10
C LEU A 125 21.74 5.78 -12.16
N PHE A 126 20.60 5.07 -12.11
CA PHE A 126 20.58 3.62 -12.26
C PHE A 126 21.11 3.17 -13.62
N ILE A 127 20.63 3.77 -14.73
CA ILE A 127 21.11 3.44 -16.08
C ILE A 127 22.61 3.72 -16.22
N GLN A 128 23.10 4.83 -15.67
CA GLN A 128 24.54 5.14 -15.68
C GLN A 128 25.36 4.09 -14.92
N SER A 129 24.85 3.55 -13.82
CA SER A 129 25.54 2.49 -13.06
C SER A 129 25.63 1.15 -13.81
N LEU A 130 24.71 0.88 -14.74
CA LEU A 130 24.73 -0.33 -15.58
C LEU A 130 25.72 -0.23 -16.75
N ALA A 131 26.21 0.97 -17.06
CA ALA A 131 27.16 1.23 -18.14
C ALA A 131 28.64 1.17 -17.69
N GLN A 132 28.89 0.84 -16.41
CA GLN A 132 30.22 0.56 -15.85
C GLN A 132 30.48 -0.95 -15.80
#